data_AF-A0A5N5P1C7-F1
#
_entry.id   AF-A0A5N5P1C7-F1
#
_cell.length_a   1.000
_cell.length_b   1.000
_cell.length_c   1.000
_cell.angle_alpha   90.00
_cell.angle_beta   90.00
_cell.angle_gamma   90.00
#
_symmetry.space_group_name_H-M   'P 1'
#
loop_
_entity.id
_entity.type
_entity.pdbx_description
1 polymer ?
#
loop_
_entity_poly.entity_id
_entity_poly.type
_entity_poly.pdbx_seq_one_letter_code
_entity_poly.pdbx_strand_id
1 'polypeptide(L)'
;MVMVTGQWLHRPEGAEHHGGGSWQIRDTRELFYSSHHIEVPAKCVMHKCVVHFAPVNKQLPDCRKHPGFIDQQVCDAVQQKLWKITDKDFN
;
A
#
# COMPACT_ATOMS: atom_id res chain seq x y z
N MET A 1 -26.51 9.71 -7.20
CA MET A 1 -25.09 9.49 -7.57
C MET A 1 -24.53 8.47 -6.61
N VAL A 2 -23.93 7.38 -7.10
CA VAL A 2 -23.37 6.34 -6.23
C VAL A 2 -21.92 6.71 -5.90
N MET A 3 -21.59 6.77 -4.62
CA MET A 3 -20.24 7.02 -4.10
C MET A 3 -19.63 5.71 -3.59
N VAL A 4 -18.31 5.61 -3.67
CA VAL A 4 -17.55 4.48 -3.12
C VAL A 4 -16.51 5.04 -2.18
N THR A 5 -16.50 4.54 -0.96
CA THR A 5 -15.43 4.78 0.01
C THR A 5 -14.29 3.81 -0.29
N GLY A 6 -13.09 4.34 -0.50
CA GLY A 6 -11.88 3.58 -0.72
C GLY A 6 -10.82 3.93 0.32
N GLN A 7 -9.94 2.97 0.59
CA GLN A 7 -8.69 3.25 1.29
C GLN A 7 -7.61 3.63 0.29
N TRP A 8 -6.88 4.71 0.56
CA TRP A 8 -5.81 5.16 -0.32
C TRP A 8 -4.53 4.34 -0.12
N LEU A 9 -3.87 3.97 -1.23
CA LEU A 9 -2.56 3.35 -1.26
C LEU A 9 -1.57 4.32 -1.91
N HIS A 10 -0.40 4.50 -1.31
CA HIS A 10 0.66 5.35 -1.86
C HIS A 10 1.69 4.54 -2.62
N ARG A 11 2.22 5.12 -3.68
CA ARG A 11 3.48 4.70 -4.27
C ARG A 11 4.63 5.15 -3.37
N PRO A 12 5.68 4.33 -3.17
CA PRO A 12 6.82 4.72 -2.33
C PRO A 12 7.46 6.05 -2.74
N GLU A 13 7.50 6.35 -4.04
CA GLU A 13 8.08 7.59 -4.58
C GLU A 13 7.26 8.83 -4.23
N GLY A 14 5.95 8.66 -3.97
CA GLY A 14 5.02 9.74 -3.66
C GLY A 14 4.68 9.87 -2.17
N ALA A 15 5.31 9.09 -1.29
CA ALA A 15 5.10 9.17 0.15
C ALA A 15 6.16 10.07 0.81
N GLU A 16 5.75 11.09 1.55
CA GLU A 16 6.67 11.99 2.24
C GLU A 16 7.45 11.27 3.35
N HIS A 17 8.76 11.48 3.39
CA HIS A 17 9.65 10.94 4.42
C HIS A 17 9.97 12.06 5.41
N HIS A 18 9.64 11.87 6.70
CA HIS A 18 9.80 12.88 7.76
C HIS A 18 11.26 13.38 7.93
N GLY A 19 12.26 12.67 7.40
CA GLY A 19 13.67 13.08 7.41
C GLY A 19 14.20 13.70 6.11
N GLY A 20 13.36 13.85 5.09
CA GLY A 20 13.81 14.07 3.71
C GLY A 20 14.43 12.82 3.09
N GLY A 21 14.36 12.68 1.77
CA GLY A 21 14.84 11.51 1.02
C GLY A 21 13.72 10.59 0.51
N SER A 22 14.09 9.57 -0.27
CA SER A 22 13.15 8.58 -0.83
C SER A 22 13.10 7.32 0.02
N TRP A 23 11.92 6.69 0.06
CA TRP A 23 11.77 5.37 0.66
C TRP A 23 12.56 4.33 -0.13
N GLN A 24 13.20 3.39 0.57
CA GLN A 24 13.90 2.27 -0.07
C GLN A 24 12.86 1.30 -0.64
N ILE A 25 12.81 1.23 -1.96
CA ILE A 25 11.91 0.34 -2.69
C ILE A 25 12.53 -1.05 -2.77
N ARG A 26 11.82 -2.06 -2.26
CA ARG A 26 12.30 -3.45 -2.34
C ARG A 26 11.85 -4.16 -3.61
N ASP A 27 10.70 -3.79 -4.14
CA ASP A 27 10.09 -4.34 -5.35
C ASP A 27 9.29 -3.23 -6.05
N THR A 28 9.36 -3.15 -7.38
CA THR A 28 8.56 -2.20 -8.19
C THR A 28 7.04 -2.34 -8.03
N ARG A 29 6.58 -3.46 -7.45
CA ARG A 29 5.18 -3.76 -7.14
C ARG A 29 4.75 -3.22 -5.77
N GLU A 30 5.65 -2.60 -5.01
CA GLU A 30 5.38 -2.13 -3.65
C GLU A 30 4.41 -0.94 -3.65
N LEU A 31 3.43 -1.00 -2.74
CA LEU A 31 2.53 0.07 -2.35
C LEU A 31 2.52 0.17 -0.82
N PHE A 32 2.16 1.35 -0.31
CA PHE A 32 1.98 1.58 1.12
C PHE A 32 0.51 1.83 1.44
N TYR A 33 -0.07 0.96 2.26
CA TYR A 33 -1.41 1.13 2.81
C TYR A 33 -1.45 2.39 3.67
N SER A 34 -2.52 3.17 3.62
CA SER A 34 -2.69 4.30 4.52
C SER A 34 -4.01 4.24 5.27
N SER A 35 -4.08 4.94 6.40
CA SER A 35 -5.34 5.18 7.11
C SER A 35 -6.23 6.23 6.43
N HIS A 36 -5.77 6.82 5.32
CA HIS A 36 -6.50 7.85 4.59
C HIS A 36 -7.63 7.24 3.75
N HIS A 37 -8.85 7.67 4.03
CA HIS A 37 -10.04 7.27 3.29
C HIS A 37 -10.40 8.34 2.27
N ILE A 38 -10.89 7.89 1.12
CA ILE A 38 -11.40 8.76 0.06
C ILE A 38 -12.81 8.36 -0.33
N GLU A 39 -13.61 9.33 -0.74
CA GLU A 39 -14.86 9.07 -1.45
C GLU A 39 -14.71 9.48 -2.91
N VAL A 40 -15.01 8.55 -3.80
CA VAL A 40 -14.99 8.80 -5.23
C VAL A 40 -16.32 8.39 -5.87
N PRO A 41 -16.74 9.05 -6.96
CA PRO A 41 -17.88 8.58 -7.74
C PRO A 41 -17.63 7.15 -8.22
N ALA A 42 -18.62 6.26 -8.16
CA ALA A 42 -18.49 4.88 -8.62
C ALA A 42 -18.03 4.77 -10.10
N LYS A 43 -18.38 5.77 -10.93
CA LYS A 43 -17.94 5.87 -12.33
C LYS A 43 -16.44 6.07 -12.52
N CYS A 44 -15.70 6.45 -11.47
CA CYS A 44 -14.25 6.61 -11.50
C CYS A 44 -13.51 5.27 -11.30
N VAL A 45 -14.21 4.20 -10.92
CA VAL A 45 -13.62 2.87 -10.78
C VAL A 45 -13.29 2.32 -12.16
N MET A 46 -12.02 1.98 -12.38
CA MET A 46 -11.54 1.48 -13.68
C MET A 46 -11.70 -0.04 -13.79
N HIS A 47 -11.05 -0.80 -12.90
CA HIS A 47 -11.10 -2.26 -12.87
C HIS A 47 -10.61 -2.78 -11.51
N LYS A 48 -10.89 -4.06 -11.23
CA LYS A 48 -10.37 -4.74 -10.03
C LYS A 48 -8.89 -5.08 -10.21
N CYS A 49 -8.07 -4.78 -9.21
CA CYS A 49 -6.67 -5.19 -9.13
C CYS A 49 -6.43 -6.11 -7.90
N VAL A 50 -5.22 -6.70 -7.83
CA VAL A 50 -4.80 -7.55 -6.71
C VAL A 50 -3.67 -6.87 -5.95
N VAL A 51 -3.80 -6.84 -4.63
CA VAL A 51 -2.77 -6.37 -3.70
C VAL A 51 -2.53 -7.48 -2.69
N HIS A 52 -1.28 -7.94 -2.59
CA HIS A 52 -0.85 -8.99 -1.68
C HIS A 52 -0.28 -8.36 -0.42
N PHE A 53 -0.89 -8.62 0.74
CA PHE A 53 -0.34 -8.19 2.02
C PHE A 53 0.66 -9.24 2.52
N ALA A 54 1.90 -8.84 2.75
CA ALA A 54 2.99 -9.75 3.09
C ALA A 54 3.87 -9.17 4.21
N PRO A 55 4.10 -9.90 5.31
CA PRO A 55 5.03 -9.50 6.35
C PRO A 55 6.44 -9.20 5.81
N VAL A 56 7.08 -8.18 6.36
CA VAL A 56 8.41 -7.68 5.90
C VAL A 56 9.55 -8.71 6.01
N ASN A 57 9.36 -9.72 6.87
CA ASN A 57 10.28 -10.82 7.15
C ASN A 57 10.03 -12.07 6.29
N LYS A 58 9.00 -12.06 5.43
CA LYS A 58 8.68 -13.17 4.52
C LYS A 58 9.18 -12.87 3.11
N GLN A 59 9.48 -13.94 2.38
CA GLN A 59 9.84 -13.85 0.98
C GLN A 59 8.67 -13.31 0.15
N LEU A 60 8.96 -12.38 -0.76
CA LEU A 60 7.96 -11.84 -1.67
C LEU A 60 7.46 -12.92 -2.65
N PRO A 61 6.17 -12.91 -3.01
CA PRO A 61 5.64 -13.88 -3.95
C PRO A 61 6.21 -13.66 -5.36
N ASP A 62 6.52 -14.76 -6.06
CA ASP A 62 7.02 -14.75 -7.44
C ASP A 62 6.03 -14.01 -8.36
N CYS A 63 6.53 -13.03 -9.09
CA CYS A 63 5.70 -12.14 -9.92
C CYS A 63 4.97 -12.84 -11.07
N ARG A 64 5.51 -13.94 -11.59
CA ARG A 64 4.89 -14.72 -12.67
C ARG A 64 3.76 -15.60 -12.15
N LYS A 65 3.89 -16.11 -10.93
CA LYS A 65 2.84 -16.94 -10.29
C LYS A 65 1.76 -16.10 -9.60
N HIS A 66 2.15 -14.97 -9.02
CA HIS A 66 1.29 -14.08 -8.25
C HIS A 66 1.48 -12.64 -8.73
N PRO A 67 0.87 -12.27 -9.88
CA PRO A 67 0.89 -10.89 -10.34
C PRO A 67 0.08 -9.99 -9.39
N GLY A 68 0.35 -8.69 -9.46
CA GLY A 68 -0.30 -7.69 -8.62
C GLY A 68 0.69 -6.89 -7.78
N PHE A 69 0.15 -5.98 -6.98
CA PHE A 69 0.93 -5.16 -6.07
C PHE A 69 1.22 -5.90 -4.76
N ILE A 70 2.19 -5.42 -4.00
CA ILE A 70 2.54 -5.96 -2.69
C ILE A 70 2.54 -4.83 -1.68
N ASP A 71 1.99 -5.13 -0.51
CA ASP A 71 2.03 -4.24 0.64
C ASP A 71 2.71 -4.93 1.82
N GLN A 72 3.79 -4.34 2.30
CA GLN A 72 4.49 -4.79 3.51
C GLN A 72 4.53 -3.69 4.58
N GLN A 73 3.96 -2.52 4.31
CA GLN A 73 4.20 -1.31 5.08
C GLN A 73 2.97 -0.40 5.10
N VAL A 74 2.51 -0.07 6.29
CA VAL A 74 1.40 0.87 6.52
C VAL A 74 1.95 2.26 6.80
N CYS A 75 1.63 3.22 5.96
CA CYS A 75 1.91 4.63 6.16
C CYS A 75 0.80 5.30 6.98
N ASP A 76 1.15 5.81 8.14
CA ASP A 76 0.34 6.81 8.83
C ASP A 76 0.52 8.15 8.11
N ALA A 77 -0.46 8.50 7.26
CA ALA A 77 -0.44 9.75 6.51
C ALA A 77 -0.49 11.00 7.41
N VAL A 78 -0.97 10.89 8.66
CA VAL A 78 -1.04 12.00 9.62
C VAL A 78 0.31 12.20 10.31
N GLN A 79 0.98 11.11 10.66
CA GLN A 79 2.29 11.17 11.34
C GLN A 79 3.49 11.07 10.39
N GLN A 80 3.26 10.84 9.09
CA GLN A 80 4.27 10.54 8.08
C GLN A 80 5.23 9.42 8.54
N LYS A 81 4.66 8.42 9.22
CA LYS A 81 5.40 7.28 9.78
C LYS A 81 5.03 6.01 9.04
N LEU A 82 6.04 5.22 8.76
CA LEU A 82 5.89 3.94 8.10
C LEU A 82 6.03 2.82 9.13
N TRP A 83 5.00 2.00 9.23
CA TRP A 83 4.92 0.84 10.11
C TRP A 83 5.08 -0.41 9.26
N LYS A 84 6.03 -1.26 9.63
CA LYS A 84 6.20 -2.55 8.93
C LYS A 84 5.10 -3.49 9.37
N ILE A 85 4.46 -4.15 8.41
CA ILE A 85 3.54 -5.23 8.69
C ILE A 85 4.38 -6.44 9.13
N THR A 86 4.06 -6.94 10.32
CA THR A 86 4.69 -8.11 10.92
C THR A 86 3.67 -9.24 11.07
N ASP A 87 4.16 -10.47 11.28
CA ASP A 87 3.27 -11.63 11.50
C ASP A 87 2.32 -11.44 12.69
N LYS A 88 2.66 -10.59 13.67
CA LYS A 88 1.82 -10.29 14.82
C LYS A 88 0.59 -9.45 14.48
N ASP A 89 0.60 -8.74 13.36
CA ASP A 89 -0.50 -7.87 12.94
C ASP A 89 -1.62 -8.66 12.24
N PHE A 90 -1.40 -9.95 11.96
CA PHE A 90 -2.35 -10.84 11.29
C PHE A 90 -2.94 -11.92 12.21
N ASN A 91 -2.57 -11.96 13.50
CA ASN A 91 -2.88 -13.06 14.42
C ASN A 91 -3.60 -12.60 15.69
#